data_AF-A0A6M0SQX7-F1
#
_entry.id   AF-A0A6M0SQX7-F1
#
_cell.length_a   1.000
_cell.length_b   1.000
_cell.length_c   1.000
_cell.angle_alpha   90.00
_cell.angle_beta   90.00
_cell.angle_gamma   90.00
#
_symmetry.space_group_name_H-M   'P 1'
#
loop_
_entity.id
_entity.type
_entity.pdbx_description
1 polymer ?
#
loop_
_entity_poly.entity_id
_entity_poly.type
_entity_poly.pdbx_seq_one_letter_code
_entity_poly.pdbx_strand_id
1 'polypeptide(L)'
;MSQFYTIVTNEGTKKIAAMVTGEKLKLSKLVIGDSNGSYYEPSVKQTKLKNVKYEADINSIKTNKDNPNWLTVEAIIPANVGGFYIREVGILDEDGVLIAVSKYSETHKPEPAEGTAKELLIRLVIDVDNIENINLTINGNMAAATHEDLEEIKELIDKKSEIYVVTTGEVNDYNVTSESVIEYAKGLGLYIEIHKTNTSAATLNINGLGAIKILDPSGKELKGNALKEGIPYNIRYNGINFILQGKGGGGNAKPEQILNGVTATVDDGEIVGTMINYDTTSPAKNAATNAIKKIEPWSNDTGSGAFMYFNPNFSGYVTPNTVIGQSVYGINPNIVKAGQLIGGNGSPSEGALRGTFTADANANAVQILAGRTAYVNGNKITGTMPNRTQGGQTVKSLIYNNSLVFRINEGYYGGASYSDGKGQASINEPLNFVADVLGLTANKIVAGNNVCGVNGTAPTLNGVSAMNSGTYTQNERVTRYFNIKLPSSACGTGWNVCFGSYTGWGTGTFCMWVRDTKSGSGYSFFQTALSSSPNVANSGPGWSPQSANVDRGSKATPTDISITIRWYTVKL
;
A
#
# COMPACT_ATOMS: atom_id res chain seq x y z
N MET A 1 -11.18 -77.86 -88.86
CA MET A 1 -11.97 -76.60 -88.87
C MET A 1 -12.81 -76.57 -87.61
N SER A 2 -13.11 -75.39 -87.05
CA SER A 2 -14.02 -75.30 -85.91
C SER A 2 -15.45 -75.68 -86.32
N GLN A 3 -16.22 -76.27 -85.40
CA GLN A 3 -17.63 -76.62 -85.64
C GLN A 3 -18.52 -75.37 -85.76
N PHE A 4 -18.14 -74.31 -85.06
CA PHE A 4 -18.80 -73.00 -84.98
C PHE A 4 -17.76 -71.90 -85.20
N TYR A 5 -18.07 -70.92 -86.04
CA TYR A 5 -17.10 -69.90 -86.48
C TYR A 5 -17.80 -68.65 -87.02
N THR A 6 -17.11 -67.51 -86.95
CA THR A 6 -17.55 -66.25 -87.55
C THR A 6 -16.70 -65.95 -88.80
N ILE A 7 -17.33 -65.38 -89.84
CA ILE A 7 -16.65 -64.80 -91.00
C ILE A 7 -17.08 -63.35 -91.18
N VAL A 8 -16.15 -62.52 -91.67
CA VAL A 8 -16.44 -61.18 -92.18
C VAL A 8 -17.02 -61.32 -93.59
N THR A 9 -18.01 -60.50 -93.96
CA THR A 9 -18.58 -60.49 -95.32
C THR A 9 -17.74 -59.61 -96.26
N ASN A 10 -17.94 -59.73 -97.57
CA ASN A 10 -17.31 -58.85 -98.55
C ASN A 10 -17.60 -57.35 -98.29
N GLU A 11 -18.80 -57.02 -97.79
CA GLU A 11 -19.16 -55.64 -97.45
C GLU A 11 -18.56 -55.21 -96.12
N GLY A 12 -18.45 -56.13 -95.15
CA GLY A 12 -17.66 -55.93 -93.93
C GLY A 12 -16.20 -55.64 -94.24
N THR A 13 -15.55 -56.47 -95.06
CA THR A 13 -14.14 -56.29 -95.46
C THR A 13 -13.93 -54.95 -96.17
N LYS A 14 -14.84 -54.52 -97.05
CA LYS A 14 -14.79 -53.17 -97.64
C LYS A 14 -14.86 -52.06 -96.59
N LYS A 15 -15.84 -52.13 -95.67
CA LYS A 15 -16.02 -51.09 -94.65
C LYS A 15 -14.90 -51.07 -93.62
N ILE A 16 -14.29 -52.22 -93.29
CA ILE A 16 -13.09 -52.32 -92.46
C ILE A 16 -11.88 -51.73 -93.19
N ALA A 17 -11.70 -52.02 -94.49
CA ALA A 17 -10.62 -51.42 -95.28
C ALA A 17 -10.76 -49.89 -95.42
N ALA A 18 -11.98 -49.36 -95.53
CA ALA A 18 -12.25 -47.93 -95.57
C ALA A 18 -11.86 -47.18 -94.28
N MET A 19 -11.68 -47.89 -93.16
CA MET A 19 -11.21 -47.31 -91.90
C MET A 19 -9.75 -46.88 -91.97
N VAL A 20 -8.94 -47.54 -92.80
CA VAL A 20 -7.54 -47.15 -93.07
C VAL A 20 -7.48 -45.80 -93.80
N THR A 21 -8.54 -45.44 -94.54
CA THR A 21 -8.73 -44.11 -95.14
C THR A 21 -9.46 -43.10 -94.24
N GLY A 22 -9.74 -43.45 -92.98
CA GLY A 22 -10.31 -42.56 -91.97
C GLY A 22 -11.84 -42.58 -91.83
N GLU A 23 -12.55 -43.49 -92.52
CA GLU A 23 -13.99 -43.67 -92.31
C GLU A 23 -14.28 -44.39 -90.99
N LYS A 24 -15.38 -44.03 -90.30
CA LYS A 24 -15.76 -44.62 -89.01
C LYS A 24 -16.79 -45.73 -89.19
N LEU A 25 -16.37 -46.99 -89.12
CA LEU A 25 -17.30 -48.10 -88.97
C LEU A 25 -17.90 -48.10 -87.56
N LYS A 26 -19.22 -47.95 -87.48
CA LYS A 26 -19.99 -48.02 -86.25
C LYS A 26 -20.94 -49.21 -86.29
N LEU A 27 -20.62 -50.24 -85.50
CA LEU A 27 -21.47 -51.41 -85.31
C LEU A 27 -22.70 -51.00 -84.46
N SER A 28 -23.90 -51.38 -84.89
CA SER A 28 -25.15 -50.97 -84.23
C SER A 28 -25.90 -52.13 -83.59
N LYS A 29 -26.02 -53.29 -84.27
CA LYS A 29 -26.88 -54.40 -83.84
C LYS A 29 -26.24 -55.77 -84.03
N LEU A 30 -26.57 -56.69 -83.14
CA LEU A 30 -26.48 -58.13 -83.38
C LEU A 30 -27.85 -58.64 -83.84
N VAL A 31 -27.92 -59.23 -85.03
CA VAL A 31 -29.10 -59.94 -85.55
C VAL A 31 -28.98 -61.43 -85.23
N ILE A 32 -30.06 -62.04 -84.74
CA ILE A 32 -30.08 -63.41 -84.24
C ILE A 32 -31.15 -64.21 -85.01
N GLY A 33 -30.81 -65.41 -85.48
CA GLY A 33 -31.69 -66.23 -86.32
C GLY A 33 -31.61 -67.74 -86.08
N ASP A 34 -32.62 -68.45 -86.61
CA ASP A 34 -32.77 -69.92 -86.47
C ASP A 34 -32.29 -70.71 -87.70
N SER A 35 -31.70 -70.05 -88.69
CA SER A 35 -31.25 -70.62 -89.98
C SER A 35 -32.37 -71.29 -90.80
N ASN A 36 -33.64 -70.97 -90.53
CA ASN A 36 -34.83 -71.67 -91.02
C ASN A 36 -34.87 -73.16 -90.56
N GLY A 37 -34.46 -73.41 -89.32
CA GLY A 37 -34.55 -74.71 -88.66
C GLY A 37 -33.40 -75.69 -88.93
N SER A 38 -32.45 -75.37 -89.82
CA SER A 38 -31.32 -76.24 -90.14
C SER A 38 -30.03 -75.46 -90.39
N TYR A 39 -28.88 -76.06 -90.05
CA TYR A 39 -27.58 -75.44 -90.23
C TYR A 39 -27.23 -75.21 -91.72
N TYR A 40 -26.31 -74.27 -91.93
CA TYR A 40 -25.64 -74.05 -93.20
C TYR A 40 -24.21 -73.55 -92.95
N GLU A 41 -23.37 -73.56 -93.98
CA GLU A 41 -22.08 -72.88 -93.95
C GLU A 41 -22.25 -71.42 -94.38
N PRO A 42 -21.93 -70.43 -93.53
CA PRO A 42 -21.98 -69.03 -93.92
C PRO A 42 -21.05 -68.72 -95.10
N SER A 43 -21.43 -67.71 -95.88
CA SER A 43 -20.67 -67.28 -97.06
C SER A 43 -20.34 -65.79 -96.98
N VAL A 44 -19.12 -65.43 -97.36
CA VAL A 44 -18.65 -64.03 -97.43
C VAL A 44 -19.51 -63.16 -98.37
N LYS A 45 -20.31 -63.76 -99.26
CA LYS A 45 -21.26 -63.06 -100.15
C LYS A 45 -22.63 -62.77 -99.51
N GLN A 46 -22.84 -63.12 -98.24
CA GLN A 46 -24.10 -62.82 -97.55
C GLN A 46 -24.26 -61.33 -97.27
N THR A 47 -25.46 -60.82 -97.54
CA THR A 47 -25.92 -59.48 -97.14
C THR A 47 -26.94 -59.51 -96.01
N LYS A 48 -27.52 -60.68 -95.72
CA LYS A 48 -28.48 -60.94 -94.62
C LYS A 48 -28.32 -62.37 -94.06
N LEU A 49 -28.83 -62.58 -92.85
CA LEU A 49 -29.09 -63.91 -92.28
C LEU A 49 -30.20 -64.64 -93.05
N LYS A 50 -30.33 -65.97 -92.88
CA LYS A 50 -31.39 -66.75 -93.53
C LYS A 50 -32.77 -66.51 -92.94
N ASN A 51 -32.89 -66.44 -91.61
CA ASN A 51 -34.16 -66.23 -90.93
C ASN A 51 -33.95 -65.52 -89.58
N VAL A 52 -34.01 -64.19 -89.60
CA VAL A 52 -33.90 -63.36 -88.38
C VAL A 52 -35.12 -63.59 -87.48
N LYS A 53 -34.87 -63.80 -86.18
CA LYS A 53 -35.87 -63.91 -85.12
C LYS A 53 -35.88 -62.70 -84.20
N TYR A 54 -34.72 -62.10 -83.97
CA TYR A 54 -34.55 -60.95 -83.08
C TYR A 54 -33.38 -60.08 -83.54
N GLU A 55 -33.46 -58.79 -83.24
CA GLU A 55 -32.34 -57.86 -83.32
C GLU A 55 -32.09 -57.30 -81.91
N ALA A 56 -30.85 -57.38 -81.45
CA ALA A 56 -30.39 -56.81 -80.19
C ALA A 56 -29.43 -55.66 -80.47
N ASP A 57 -29.57 -54.54 -79.78
CA ASP A 57 -28.59 -53.47 -79.82
C ASP A 57 -27.28 -53.93 -79.15
N ILE A 58 -26.13 -53.44 -79.63
CA ILE A 58 -24.82 -53.87 -79.11
C ILE A 58 -24.53 -53.18 -77.77
N ASN A 59 -24.35 -54.00 -76.73
CA ASN A 59 -24.14 -53.55 -75.34
C ASN A 59 -22.66 -53.36 -74.99
N SER A 60 -21.76 -54.14 -75.59
CA SER A 60 -20.33 -53.98 -75.42
C SER A 60 -19.57 -54.35 -76.68
N ILE A 61 -18.45 -53.67 -76.89
CA ILE A 61 -17.44 -54.08 -77.86
C ILE A 61 -16.08 -53.92 -77.19
N LYS A 62 -15.37 -55.03 -77.00
CA LYS A 62 -14.07 -55.08 -76.32
C LYS A 62 -13.01 -55.68 -77.26
N THR A 63 -11.80 -55.13 -77.23
CA THR A 63 -10.62 -55.76 -77.83
C THR A 63 -10.15 -56.92 -76.96
N ASN A 64 -9.63 -57.97 -77.56
CA ASN A 64 -9.10 -59.10 -76.79
C ASN A 64 -7.71 -58.77 -76.24
N LYS A 65 -7.50 -58.99 -74.93
CA LYS A 65 -6.22 -58.76 -74.22
C LYS A 65 -5.08 -59.64 -74.79
N ASP A 66 -5.39 -60.84 -75.30
CA ASP A 66 -4.42 -61.80 -75.84
C ASP A 66 -4.16 -61.64 -77.35
N ASN A 67 -5.08 -61.01 -78.10
CA ASN A 67 -4.93 -60.77 -79.54
C ASN A 67 -5.53 -59.41 -79.95
N PRO A 68 -4.69 -58.39 -80.22
CA PRO A 68 -5.14 -57.05 -80.63
C PRO A 68 -5.94 -56.96 -81.94
N ASN A 69 -5.99 -58.02 -82.76
CA ASN A 69 -6.84 -58.08 -83.96
C ASN A 69 -8.23 -58.69 -83.69
N TRP A 70 -8.50 -59.21 -82.48
CA TRP A 70 -9.79 -59.84 -82.16
C TRP A 70 -10.73 -58.86 -81.47
N LEU A 71 -11.82 -58.56 -82.16
CA LEU A 71 -12.91 -57.71 -81.65
C LEU A 71 -14.05 -58.60 -81.12
N THR A 72 -14.35 -58.45 -79.84
CA THR A 72 -15.44 -59.17 -79.15
C THR A 72 -16.66 -58.26 -79.08
N VAL A 73 -17.75 -58.63 -79.74
CA VAL A 73 -19.02 -57.90 -79.81
C VAL A 73 -20.07 -58.64 -78.97
N GLU A 74 -20.74 -57.93 -78.07
CA GLU A 74 -21.69 -58.50 -77.11
C GLU A 74 -23.05 -57.78 -77.14
N ALA A 75 -24.14 -58.55 -77.13
CA ALA A 75 -25.49 -58.06 -76.91
C ALA A 75 -26.28 -59.02 -76.02
N ILE A 76 -27.26 -58.49 -75.29
CA ILE A 76 -28.16 -59.28 -74.44
C ILE A 76 -29.46 -59.51 -75.19
N ILE A 77 -29.94 -60.76 -75.21
CA ILE A 77 -31.34 -61.07 -75.51
C ILE A 77 -32.12 -61.05 -74.19
N PRO A 78 -33.03 -60.09 -73.98
CA PRO A 78 -33.74 -59.93 -72.72
C PRO A 78 -34.58 -61.14 -72.30
N ALA A 79 -34.88 -61.21 -71.00
CA ALA A 79 -35.65 -62.30 -70.41
C ALA A 79 -37.07 -62.47 -71.00
N ASN A 80 -37.66 -61.41 -71.56
CA ASN A 80 -39.01 -61.40 -72.15
C ASN A 80 -39.08 -61.72 -73.65
N VAL A 81 -37.94 -62.00 -74.32
CA VAL A 81 -37.88 -62.33 -75.76
C VAL A 81 -37.39 -63.77 -75.94
N GLY A 82 -38.15 -64.66 -76.58
CA GLY A 82 -37.76 -66.06 -76.74
C GLY A 82 -38.69 -66.86 -77.67
N GLY A 83 -38.80 -68.16 -77.43
CA GLY A 83 -39.58 -69.08 -78.25
C GLY A 83 -38.87 -69.52 -79.53
N PHE A 84 -37.53 -69.45 -79.57
CA PHE A 84 -36.74 -69.83 -80.75
C PHE A 84 -35.37 -70.44 -80.43
N TYR A 85 -34.85 -71.17 -81.40
CA TYR A 85 -33.47 -71.67 -81.42
C TYR A 85 -32.55 -70.68 -82.13
N ILE A 86 -31.37 -70.45 -81.57
CA ILE A 86 -30.31 -69.66 -82.18
C ILE A 86 -29.36 -70.61 -82.93
N ARG A 87 -29.15 -70.38 -84.23
CA ARG A 87 -28.23 -71.15 -85.09
C ARG A 87 -27.34 -70.26 -85.97
N GLU A 88 -27.74 -69.01 -86.17
CA GLU A 88 -26.97 -67.99 -86.88
C GLU A 88 -27.04 -66.66 -86.11
N VAL A 89 -25.95 -65.93 -86.10
CA VAL A 89 -25.88 -64.57 -85.54
C VAL A 89 -25.05 -63.71 -86.49
N GLY A 90 -25.46 -62.47 -86.73
CA GLY A 90 -24.76 -61.53 -87.60
C GLY A 90 -24.59 -60.15 -86.96
N ILE A 91 -23.56 -59.41 -87.38
CA ILE A 91 -23.28 -58.06 -86.91
C ILE A 91 -23.69 -57.06 -88.01
N LEU A 92 -24.55 -56.10 -87.67
CA LEU A 92 -24.93 -54.98 -88.52
C LEU A 92 -24.26 -53.68 -88.06
N ASP A 93 -23.99 -52.80 -89.02
CA ASP A 93 -23.63 -51.40 -88.77
C ASP A 93 -24.85 -50.45 -88.75
N GLU A 94 -24.60 -49.15 -88.62
CA GLU A 94 -25.61 -48.09 -88.65
C GLU A 94 -26.44 -48.04 -89.95
N ASP A 95 -25.87 -48.45 -91.08
CA ASP A 95 -26.56 -48.51 -92.39
C ASP A 95 -27.37 -49.81 -92.56
N GLY A 96 -27.31 -50.74 -91.60
CA GLY A 96 -27.93 -52.06 -91.68
C GLY A 96 -27.18 -53.05 -92.59
N VAL A 97 -25.90 -52.79 -92.90
CA VAL A 97 -25.04 -53.68 -93.69
C VAL A 97 -24.50 -54.79 -92.80
N LEU A 98 -24.62 -56.04 -93.26
CA LEU A 98 -24.09 -57.21 -92.57
C LEU A 98 -22.55 -57.25 -92.67
N ILE A 99 -21.87 -56.86 -91.60
CA ILE A 99 -20.40 -56.82 -91.50
C ILE A 99 -19.82 -58.23 -91.33
N ALA A 100 -20.46 -59.06 -90.50
CA ALA A 100 -20.00 -60.41 -90.22
C ALA A 100 -21.18 -61.35 -89.92
N VAL A 101 -20.98 -62.64 -90.15
CA VAL A 101 -21.96 -63.71 -89.89
C VAL A 101 -21.28 -64.91 -89.24
N SER A 102 -21.93 -65.45 -88.21
CA SER A 102 -21.45 -66.53 -87.37
C SER A 102 -22.38 -67.73 -87.43
N LYS A 103 -21.79 -68.90 -87.66
CA LYS A 103 -22.42 -70.21 -87.47
C LYS A 103 -22.41 -70.50 -85.98
N TYR A 104 -23.50 -70.18 -85.30
CA TYR A 104 -23.61 -70.17 -83.85
C TYR A 104 -24.09 -71.53 -83.33
N SER A 105 -23.72 -71.90 -82.10
CA SER A 105 -24.12 -73.17 -81.48
C SER A 105 -25.61 -73.18 -81.12
N GLU A 106 -26.32 -74.25 -81.54
CA GLU A 106 -27.75 -74.45 -81.30
C GLU A 106 -28.13 -74.23 -79.83
N THR A 107 -28.74 -73.08 -79.56
CA THR A 107 -29.10 -72.63 -78.21
C THR A 107 -30.58 -72.32 -78.18
N HIS A 108 -31.34 -73.02 -77.33
CA HIS A 108 -32.76 -72.68 -77.11
C HIS A 108 -32.87 -71.44 -76.22
N LYS A 109 -33.50 -70.38 -76.72
CA LYS A 109 -33.84 -69.18 -75.94
C LYS A 109 -35.32 -69.26 -75.56
N PRO A 110 -35.65 -69.70 -74.33
CA PRO A 110 -37.04 -69.83 -73.93
C PRO A 110 -37.71 -68.47 -73.74
N GLU A 111 -39.03 -68.44 -73.90
CA GLU A 111 -39.88 -67.31 -73.53
C GLU A 111 -40.56 -67.52 -72.16
N PRO A 112 -40.98 -66.46 -71.45
CA PRO A 112 -41.60 -66.61 -70.13
C PRO A 112 -42.86 -67.49 -70.10
N ALA A 113 -43.57 -67.62 -71.22
CA ALA A 113 -44.76 -68.48 -71.34
C ALA A 113 -44.43 -69.98 -71.27
N GLU A 114 -43.19 -70.39 -71.55
CA GLU A 114 -42.70 -71.77 -71.39
C GLU A 114 -42.33 -72.11 -69.93
N GLY A 115 -42.63 -71.21 -68.99
CA GLY A 115 -42.37 -71.40 -67.55
C GLY A 115 -40.93 -71.12 -67.12
N THR A 116 -40.05 -70.70 -68.02
CA THR A 116 -38.67 -70.30 -67.68
C THR A 116 -38.23 -69.08 -68.49
N ALA A 117 -38.10 -67.94 -67.80
CA ALA A 117 -37.46 -66.75 -68.35
C ALA A 117 -35.94 -66.84 -68.15
N LYS A 118 -35.16 -66.64 -69.21
CA LYS A 118 -33.70 -66.55 -69.17
C LYS A 118 -33.22 -65.33 -69.92
N GLU A 119 -32.35 -64.55 -69.33
CA GLU A 119 -31.55 -63.55 -70.05
C GLU A 119 -30.34 -64.26 -70.70
N LEU A 120 -29.93 -63.85 -71.90
CA LEU A 120 -28.85 -64.52 -72.64
C LEU A 120 -27.90 -63.52 -73.28
N LEU A 121 -26.65 -63.49 -72.80
CA LEU A 121 -25.56 -62.75 -73.42
C LEU A 121 -25.06 -63.53 -74.65
N ILE A 122 -25.14 -62.91 -75.83
CA ILE A 122 -24.59 -63.41 -77.08
C ILE A 122 -23.26 -62.71 -77.32
N ARG A 123 -22.18 -63.49 -77.40
CA ARG A 123 -20.81 -63.02 -77.63
C ARG A 123 -20.31 -63.54 -78.98
N LEU A 124 -19.97 -62.64 -79.89
CA LEU A 124 -19.28 -62.96 -81.15
C LEU A 124 -17.85 -62.41 -81.10
N VAL A 125 -16.90 -63.19 -81.60
CA VAL A 125 -15.55 -62.70 -81.92
C VAL A 125 -15.43 -62.59 -83.44
N ILE A 126 -14.86 -61.48 -83.92
CA ILE A 126 -14.41 -61.30 -85.30
C ILE A 126 -12.91 -60.99 -85.32
N ASP A 127 -12.24 -61.43 -86.37
CA ASP A 127 -10.84 -61.12 -86.66
C ASP A 127 -10.80 -59.93 -87.64
N VAL A 128 -10.01 -58.90 -87.33
CA VAL A 128 -9.95 -57.64 -88.07
C VAL A 128 -8.51 -57.12 -88.14
N ASP A 129 -7.99 -56.98 -89.36
CA ASP A 129 -6.68 -56.40 -89.60
C ASP A 129 -6.68 -54.89 -89.27
N ASN A 130 -6.02 -54.54 -88.17
CA ASN A 130 -5.87 -53.20 -87.58
C ASN A 130 -7.13 -52.61 -86.89
N ILE A 131 -7.13 -52.64 -85.55
CA ILE A 131 -8.19 -52.06 -84.70
C ILE A 131 -8.00 -50.56 -84.40
N GLU A 132 -6.83 -49.95 -84.64
CA GLU A 132 -6.52 -48.58 -84.17
C GLU A 132 -7.48 -47.49 -84.69
N ASN A 133 -8.11 -47.70 -85.85
CA ASN A 133 -9.09 -46.78 -86.42
C ASN A 133 -10.54 -47.03 -85.95
N ILE A 134 -10.82 -48.12 -85.22
CA ILE A 134 -12.18 -48.49 -84.79
C ILE A 134 -12.64 -47.60 -83.64
N ASN A 135 -13.42 -46.58 -83.99
CA ASN A 135 -14.10 -45.68 -83.05
C ASN A 135 -15.30 -46.38 -82.39
N LEU A 136 -15.02 -47.31 -81.47
CA LEU A 136 -15.98 -48.15 -80.74
C LEU A 136 -16.95 -47.33 -79.87
N THR A 137 -17.96 -46.77 -80.52
CA THR A 137 -18.97 -45.90 -79.91
C THR A 137 -20.23 -46.70 -79.61
N ILE A 138 -20.31 -47.23 -78.38
CA ILE A 138 -21.46 -47.99 -77.89
C ILE A 138 -22.66 -47.04 -77.71
N ASN A 139 -23.72 -47.23 -78.51
CA ASN A 139 -25.00 -46.51 -78.39
C ASN A 139 -25.96 -47.22 -77.40
N GLY A 140 -25.45 -47.65 -76.24
CA GLY A 140 -26.16 -48.51 -75.30
C GLY A 140 -26.48 -47.83 -73.96
N ASN A 141 -27.78 -47.63 -73.67
CA ASN A 141 -28.23 -47.00 -72.42
C ASN A 141 -28.03 -47.86 -71.16
N MET A 142 -27.63 -49.13 -71.28
CA MET A 142 -27.18 -49.96 -70.15
C MET A 142 -25.93 -50.78 -70.53
N ALA A 143 -24.75 -50.29 -70.15
CA ALA A 143 -23.56 -51.11 -70.08
C ALA A 143 -23.60 -51.93 -68.78
N ALA A 144 -23.78 -53.25 -68.89
CA ALA A 144 -23.68 -54.15 -67.75
C ALA A 144 -22.20 -54.37 -67.41
N ALA A 145 -21.73 -53.80 -66.30
CA ALA A 145 -20.37 -54.03 -65.80
C ALA A 145 -20.20 -55.51 -65.41
N THR A 146 -19.17 -56.16 -65.94
CA THR A 146 -18.84 -57.54 -65.59
C THR A 146 -18.07 -57.60 -64.26
N HIS A 147 -17.94 -58.80 -63.69
CA HIS A 147 -17.11 -58.99 -62.49
C HIS A 147 -15.64 -58.62 -62.74
N GLU A 148 -15.11 -58.86 -63.95
CA GLU A 148 -13.75 -58.47 -64.35
C GLU A 148 -13.60 -56.94 -64.37
N ASP A 149 -14.58 -56.22 -64.92
CA ASP A 149 -14.61 -54.75 -64.91
C ASP A 149 -14.65 -54.19 -63.47
N LEU A 150 -15.27 -54.91 -62.53
CA LEU A 150 -15.30 -54.53 -61.11
C LEU A 150 -13.97 -54.80 -60.38
N GLU A 151 -13.27 -55.89 -60.66
CA GLU A 151 -11.93 -56.13 -60.08
C GLU A 151 -10.89 -55.15 -60.65
N GLU A 152 -10.96 -54.82 -61.95
CA GLU A 152 -10.11 -53.80 -62.57
C GLU A 152 -10.34 -52.41 -61.93
N ILE A 153 -11.60 -52.06 -61.62
CA ILE A 153 -11.93 -50.85 -60.85
C ILE A 153 -11.37 -50.89 -59.42
N LYS A 154 -11.40 -52.04 -58.73
CA LYS A 154 -10.78 -52.16 -57.39
C LYS A 154 -9.26 -51.95 -57.44
N GLU A 155 -8.56 -52.60 -58.36
CA GLU A 155 -7.10 -52.47 -58.47
C GLU A 155 -6.69 -51.01 -58.78
N LEU A 156 -7.49 -50.31 -59.60
CA LEU A 156 -7.33 -48.88 -59.88
C LEU A 156 -7.71 -47.95 -58.72
N ILE A 157 -8.46 -48.44 -57.72
CA ILE A 157 -8.75 -47.74 -56.46
C ILE A 157 -7.61 -47.98 -55.46
N ASP A 158 -7.22 -49.23 -55.24
CA ASP A 158 -6.14 -49.59 -54.30
C ASP A 158 -4.79 -48.93 -54.71
N LYS A 159 -4.49 -48.85 -56.01
CA LYS A 159 -3.32 -48.12 -56.52
C LYS A 159 -3.37 -46.59 -56.33
N LYS A 160 -4.52 -46.03 -55.92
CA LYS A 160 -4.74 -44.60 -55.65
C LYS A 160 -5.01 -44.28 -54.18
N SER A 161 -5.41 -45.24 -53.37
CA SER A 161 -5.68 -45.04 -51.94
C SER A 161 -4.39 -45.08 -51.12
N GLU A 162 -3.82 -43.90 -50.91
CA GLU A 162 -2.98 -43.56 -49.76
C GLU A 162 -1.75 -44.49 -49.56
N ILE A 163 -0.76 -44.35 -50.45
CA ILE A 163 0.54 -45.06 -50.41
C ILE A 163 1.18 -44.95 -49.01
N TYR A 164 1.25 -46.06 -48.29
CA TYR A 164 2.08 -46.22 -47.09
C TYR A 164 3.51 -46.59 -47.52
N VAL A 165 4.51 -45.81 -47.08
CA VAL A 165 5.90 -46.04 -47.48
C VAL A 165 6.88 -45.52 -46.44
N VAL A 166 7.89 -46.32 -46.12
CA VAL A 166 9.02 -45.89 -45.28
C VAL A 166 9.96 -45.04 -46.13
N THR A 167 10.27 -43.83 -45.65
CA THR A 167 11.21 -42.92 -46.30
C THR A 167 12.64 -43.47 -46.28
N THR A 168 13.47 -42.94 -47.16
CA THR A 168 14.93 -43.12 -47.16
C THR A 168 15.62 -41.77 -47.35
N GLY A 169 16.95 -41.72 -47.46
CA GLY A 169 17.70 -40.49 -47.71
C GLY A 169 18.52 -40.03 -46.52
N GLU A 170 18.50 -38.72 -46.27
CA GLU A 170 19.29 -38.08 -45.22
C GLU A 170 18.42 -37.27 -44.25
N VAL A 171 19.04 -36.74 -43.20
CA VAL A 171 18.35 -35.86 -42.24
C VAL A 171 17.75 -34.66 -42.98
N ASN A 172 16.44 -34.49 -42.85
CA ASN A 172 15.59 -33.50 -43.54
C ASN A 172 15.30 -33.75 -45.02
N ASP A 173 16.09 -34.55 -45.75
CA ASP A 173 15.90 -34.78 -47.19
C ASP A 173 15.40 -36.21 -47.46
N TYR A 174 14.07 -36.36 -47.40
CA TYR A 174 13.39 -37.64 -47.50
C TYR A 174 13.16 -38.06 -48.96
N ASN A 175 13.44 -39.32 -49.26
CA ASN A 175 13.20 -39.94 -50.57
C ASN A 175 12.17 -41.07 -50.44
N VAL A 176 11.31 -41.20 -51.45
CA VAL A 176 10.26 -42.22 -51.57
C VAL A 176 10.27 -42.80 -52.98
N THR A 177 10.08 -44.12 -53.09
CA THR A 177 9.85 -44.81 -54.37
C THR A 177 8.41 -45.30 -54.43
N SER A 178 7.71 -45.09 -55.55
CA SER A 178 6.33 -45.57 -55.73
C SER A 178 5.97 -45.71 -57.22
N GLU A 179 5.52 -46.90 -57.64
CA GLU A 179 5.14 -47.16 -59.03
C GLU A 179 3.92 -46.34 -59.50
N SER A 180 3.07 -45.87 -58.57
CA SER A 180 1.86 -45.08 -58.86
C SER A 180 2.12 -43.58 -59.12
N VAL A 181 3.31 -43.04 -58.82
CA VAL A 181 3.56 -41.58 -58.81
C VAL A 181 4.54 -41.17 -59.92
N ILE A 182 4.00 -40.90 -61.11
CA ILE A 182 4.78 -40.42 -62.27
C ILE A 182 4.92 -38.90 -62.34
N GLU A 183 4.08 -38.13 -61.63
CA GLU A 183 4.16 -36.68 -61.52
C GLU A 183 3.57 -36.15 -60.20
N TYR A 184 3.89 -34.91 -59.84
CA TYR A 184 3.31 -34.22 -58.69
C TYR A 184 1.97 -33.55 -59.01
N ALA A 185 0.92 -34.37 -59.17
CA ALA A 185 -0.44 -33.87 -59.36
C ALA A 185 -0.99 -33.17 -58.10
N LYS A 186 -1.62 -32.00 -58.25
CA LYS A 186 -2.23 -31.27 -57.12
C LYS A 186 -3.34 -32.10 -56.47
N GLY A 187 -3.23 -32.31 -55.16
CA GLY A 187 -4.14 -33.16 -54.38
C GLY A 187 -3.59 -34.54 -54.05
N LEU A 188 -2.46 -34.96 -54.65
CA LEU A 188 -1.72 -36.18 -54.31
C LEU A 188 -1.49 -36.26 -52.79
N GLY A 189 -1.83 -37.40 -52.19
CA GLY A 189 -1.66 -37.68 -50.76
C GLY A 189 -0.86 -38.96 -50.51
N LEU A 190 -0.02 -38.96 -49.48
CA LEU A 190 0.81 -40.11 -49.08
C LEU A 190 0.85 -40.26 -47.56
N TYR A 191 1.16 -41.47 -47.10
CA TYR A 191 1.47 -41.78 -45.70
C TYR A 191 2.94 -42.17 -45.63
N ILE A 192 3.76 -41.26 -45.15
CA ILE A 192 5.21 -41.47 -45.08
C ILE A 192 5.63 -41.81 -43.66
N GLU A 193 6.29 -42.96 -43.47
CA GLU A 193 6.97 -43.28 -42.22
C GLU A 193 8.38 -42.68 -42.26
N ILE A 194 8.70 -41.91 -41.22
CA ILE A 194 9.94 -41.12 -41.16
C ILE A 194 11.06 -42.01 -40.62
N HIS A 195 12.08 -42.28 -41.44
CA HIS A 195 13.20 -43.16 -41.07
C HIS A 195 14.24 -42.50 -40.15
N LYS A 196 14.17 -41.17 -39.97
CA LYS A 196 15.14 -40.37 -39.20
C LYS A 196 14.51 -39.02 -38.83
N THR A 197 14.57 -38.65 -37.55
CA THR A 197 13.93 -37.42 -37.05
C THR A 197 14.50 -36.16 -37.72
N ASN A 198 13.63 -35.22 -38.12
CA ASN A 198 14.07 -33.98 -38.77
C ASN A 198 14.71 -33.00 -37.78
N THR A 199 15.69 -32.21 -38.22
CA THR A 199 16.39 -31.20 -37.40
C THR A 199 16.07 -29.77 -37.81
N SER A 200 15.60 -29.55 -39.05
CA SER A 200 15.21 -28.24 -39.59
C SER A 200 14.07 -28.37 -40.61
N ALA A 201 13.89 -27.38 -41.49
CA ALA A 201 13.01 -27.48 -42.65
C ALA A 201 13.36 -28.73 -43.46
N ALA A 202 12.34 -29.44 -43.96
CA ALA A 202 12.49 -30.74 -44.60
C ALA A 202 11.89 -30.77 -46.02
N THR A 203 12.39 -31.69 -46.85
CA THR A 203 11.92 -31.93 -48.21
C THR A 203 11.48 -33.39 -48.40
N LEU A 204 10.64 -33.62 -49.40
CA LEU A 204 10.31 -34.94 -49.92
C LEU A 204 10.57 -34.96 -51.43
N ASN A 205 11.23 -36.02 -51.89
CA ASN A 205 11.46 -36.33 -53.29
C ASN A 205 10.86 -37.71 -53.60
N ILE A 206 9.92 -37.80 -54.54
CA ILE A 206 9.32 -39.05 -54.99
C ILE A 206 9.91 -39.43 -56.34
N ASN A 207 10.44 -40.65 -56.48
CA ASN A 207 11.01 -41.21 -57.73
C ASN A 207 12.10 -40.35 -58.42
N GLY A 208 12.69 -39.36 -57.75
CA GLY A 208 13.61 -38.42 -58.36
C GLY A 208 12.96 -37.27 -59.14
N LEU A 209 11.63 -37.10 -59.05
CA LEU A 209 10.86 -36.03 -59.71
C LEU A 209 11.24 -34.60 -59.24
N GLY A 210 11.96 -34.49 -58.13
CA GLY A 210 12.49 -33.24 -57.57
C GLY A 210 12.12 -33.10 -56.10
N ALA A 211 13.03 -32.57 -55.29
CA ALA A 211 12.79 -32.34 -53.87
C ALA A 211 11.85 -31.14 -53.64
N ILE A 212 10.74 -31.38 -52.95
CA ILE A 212 9.69 -30.40 -52.65
C ILE A 212 9.59 -30.22 -51.13
N LYS A 213 9.44 -28.98 -50.65
CA LYS A 213 9.38 -28.72 -49.19
C LYS A 213 8.14 -29.36 -48.56
N ILE A 214 8.33 -29.89 -47.36
CA ILE A 214 7.24 -30.25 -46.44
C ILE A 214 7.00 -29.03 -45.53
N LEU A 215 5.75 -28.57 -45.48
CA LEU A 215 5.29 -27.44 -44.67
C LEU A 215 4.24 -27.89 -43.67
N ASP A 216 4.01 -27.08 -42.64
CA ASP A 216 2.93 -27.27 -41.69
C ASP A 216 1.55 -26.86 -42.26
N PRO A 217 0.42 -27.16 -41.58
CA PRO A 217 -0.92 -26.71 -41.99
C PRO A 217 -1.11 -25.19 -42.16
N SER A 218 -0.19 -24.36 -41.64
CA SER A 218 -0.21 -22.90 -41.81
C SER A 218 0.66 -22.40 -42.98
N GLY A 219 1.33 -23.31 -43.70
CA GLY A 219 2.23 -22.98 -44.80
C GLY A 219 3.63 -22.53 -44.35
N LYS A 220 4.03 -22.77 -43.10
CA LYS A 220 5.39 -22.50 -42.60
C LYS A 220 6.30 -23.72 -42.82
N GLU A 221 7.59 -23.47 -42.97
CA GLU A 221 8.60 -24.52 -42.96
C GLU A 221 8.68 -25.20 -41.60
N LEU A 222 8.89 -26.52 -41.59
CA LEU A 222 8.96 -27.33 -40.37
C LEU A 222 10.16 -26.94 -39.49
N LYS A 223 9.97 -27.02 -38.17
CA LYS A 223 11.03 -26.99 -37.17
C LYS A 223 11.54 -28.42 -36.91
N GLY A 224 12.73 -28.54 -36.30
CA GLY A 224 13.24 -29.84 -35.87
C GLY A 224 12.30 -30.54 -34.88
N ASN A 225 12.27 -31.87 -34.92
CA ASN A 225 11.36 -32.76 -34.18
C ASN A 225 9.86 -32.68 -34.57
N ALA A 226 9.51 -32.00 -35.66
CA ALA A 226 8.15 -32.00 -36.21
C ALA A 226 7.79 -33.34 -36.89
N LEU A 227 8.79 -33.98 -37.51
CA LEU A 227 8.73 -35.30 -38.12
C LEU A 227 9.65 -36.23 -37.32
N LYS A 228 9.07 -37.17 -36.57
CA LYS A 228 9.77 -38.08 -35.66
C LYS A 228 9.99 -39.45 -36.29
N GLU A 229 11.14 -40.03 -35.97
CA GLU A 229 11.55 -41.37 -36.40
C GLU A 229 10.55 -42.46 -35.99
N GLY A 230 10.23 -43.38 -36.91
CA GLY A 230 9.28 -44.48 -36.69
C GLY A 230 7.81 -44.05 -36.61
N ILE A 231 7.48 -42.80 -36.95
CA ILE A 231 6.10 -42.29 -36.94
C ILE A 231 5.61 -42.10 -38.40
N PRO A 232 4.41 -42.63 -38.75
CA PRO A 232 3.77 -42.36 -40.03
C PRO A 232 3.01 -41.03 -40.02
N TYR A 233 3.12 -40.27 -41.11
CA TYR A 233 2.47 -38.97 -41.29
C TYR A 233 1.71 -38.88 -42.62
N ASN A 234 0.47 -38.38 -42.58
CA ASN A 234 -0.29 -38.03 -43.77
C ASN A 234 0.17 -36.66 -44.30
N ILE A 235 0.52 -36.61 -45.58
CA ILE A 235 0.94 -35.38 -46.29
C ILE A 235 0.14 -35.24 -47.59
N ARG A 236 -0.13 -33.99 -48.01
CA ARG A 236 -0.83 -33.70 -49.29
C ARG A 236 -0.15 -32.59 -50.09
N TYR A 237 0.05 -32.81 -51.39
CA TYR A 237 0.65 -31.83 -52.30
C TYR A 237 -0.37 -30.76 -52.72
N ASN A 238 -0.10 -29.49 -52.43
CA ASN A 238 -1.03 -28.38 -52.72
C ASN A 238 -0.88 -27.78 -54.13
N GLY A 239 0.07 -28.28 -54.93
CA GLY A 239 0.46 -27.71 -56.23
C GLY A 239 1.76 -26.91 -56.21
N ILE A 240 2.37 -26.71 -55.03
CA ILE A 240 3.69 -26.05 -54.85
C ILE A 240 4.53 -26.76 -53.78
N ASN A 241 3.92 -27.17 -52.66
CA ASN A 241 4.59 -27.82 -51.53
C ASN A 241 3.74 -28.99 -50.99
N PHE A 242 4.39 -29.91 -50.26
CA PHE A 242 3.70 -30.90 -49.43
C PHE A 242 3.26 -30.26 -48.12
N ILE A 243 1.99 -30.45 -47.74
CA ILE A 243 1.42 -29.93 -46.50
C ILE A 243 1.16 -31.11 -45.56
N LEU A 244 1.79 -31.08 -44.39
CA LEU A 244 1.57 -32.03 -43.30
C LEU A 244 0.12 -31.93 -42.80
N GLN A 245 -0.59 -33.05 -42.76
CA GLN A 245 -1.96 -33.10 -42.24
C GLN A 245 -1.94 -33.47 -40.76
N GLY A 246 -2.59 -32.65 -39.91
CA GLY A 246 -2.85 -33.02 -38.51
C GLY A 246 -1.80 -32.65 -37.46
N LYS A 247 -0.99 -31.58 -37.62
CA LYS A 247 -0.25 -31.04 -36.46
C LYS A 247 -1.22 -30.56 -35.38
N GLY A 248 -0.94 -30.88 -34.11
CA GLY A 248 -1.65 -30.29 -32.98
C GLY A 248 -1.45 -28.78 -32.91
N GLY A 249 -2.44 -28.05 -32.40
CA GLY A 249 -2.38 -26.60 -32.28
C GLY A 249 -1.25 -26.15 -31.36
N GLY A 250 -0.17 -25.60 -31.95
CA GLY A 250 0.92 -24.97 -31.21
C GLY A 250 0.55 -23.55 -30.80
N GLY A 251 0.79 -23.20 -29.54
CA GLY A 251 0.72 -21.81 -29.06
C GLY A 251 2.02 -21.03 -29.29
N ASN A 252 2.04 -19.76 -28.88
CA ASN A 252 3.21 -18.89 -28.83
C ASN A 252 3.66 -18.56 -27.39
N ALA A 253 3.26 -19.40 -26.43
CA ALA A 253 3.62 -19.25 -25.02
C ALA A 253 5.12 -19.47 -24.80
N LYS A 254 5.64 -18.88 -23.73
CA LYS A 254 7.03 -19.04 -23.29
C LYS A 254 7.11 -19.71 -21.91
N PRO A 255 8.26 -20.27 -21.51
CA PRO A 255 8.45 -20.86 -20.18
C PRO A 255 8.02 -19.93 -19.04
N GLU A 256 8.36 -18.65 -19.10
CA GLU A 256 8.02 -17.65 -18.07
C GLU A 256 6.50 -17.31 -18.01
N GLN A 257 5.70 -17.82 -18.93
CA GLN A 257 4.24 -17.65 -18.98
C GLN A 257 3.46 -18.89 -18.51
N ILE A 258 4.16 -19.98 -18.15
CA ILE A 258 3.56 -21.25 -17.73
C ILE A 258 4.06 -21.57 -16.30
N LEU A 259 3.17 -22.08 -15.44
CA LEU A 259 3.50 -22.45 -14.06
C LEU A 259 4.64 -23.48 -13.99
N ASN A 260 5.55 -23.29 -13.05
CA ASN A 260 6.69 -24.19 -12.85
C ASN A 260 6.25 -25.65 -12.66
N GLY A 261 6.80 -26.55 -13.48
CA GLY A 261 6.44 -27.98 -13.50
C GLY A 261 5.21 -28.35 -14.35
N VAL A 262 4.52 -27.39 -14.97
CA VAL A 262 3.50 -27.64 -16.00
C VAL A 262 4.16 -27.56 -17.38
N THR A 263 3.80 -28.44 -18.33
CA THR A 263 4.29 -28.38 -19.71
C THR A 263 3.22 -27.90 -20.70
N ALA A 264 3.65 -27.40 -21.85
CA ALA A 264 2.76 -27.04 -22.95
C ALA A 264 3.45 -27.22 -24.31
N THR A 265 2.68 -27.54 -25.35
CA THR A 265 3.15 -27.61 -26.73
C THR A 265 2.97 -26.26 -27.44
N VAL A 266 4.07 -25.70 -27.94
CA VAL A 266 4.14 -24.44 -28.66
C VAL A 266 4.73 -24.64 -30.07
N ASP A 267 4.68 -23.61 -30.92
CA ASP A 267 5.22 -23.68 -32.30
C ASP A 267 6.74 -24.01 -32.35
N ASP A 268 7.48 -23.81 -31.26
CA ASP A 268 8.90 -24.17 -31.10
C ASP A 268 9.15 -25.53 -30.38
N GLY A 269 8.11 -26.28 -29.99
CA GLY A 269 8.23 -27.61 -29.35
C GLY A 269 7.45 -27.75 -28.04
N GLU A 270 7.74 -28.79 -27.25
CA GLU A 270 7.26 -28.87 -25.86
C GLU A 270 8.16 -28.04 -24.94
N ILE A 271 7.55 -27.19 -24.11
CA ILE A 271 8.23 -26.36 -23.13
C ILE A 271 7.73 -26.66 -21.71
N VAL A 272 8.65 -26.60 -20.74
CA VAL A 272 8.34 -26.66 -19.30
C VAL A 272 8.23 -25.23 -18.78
N GLY A 273 7.20 -24.96 -17.99
CA GLY A 273 7.00 -23.66 -17.35
C GLY A 273 8.05 -23.33 -16.31
N THR A 274 8.29 -22.04 -16.10
CA THR A 274 9.22 -21.48 -15.10
C THR A 274 8.57 -20.40 -14.22
N MET A 275 7.30 -20.07 -14.43
CA MET A 275 6.58 -19.09 -13.62
C MET A 275 6.43 -19.58 -12.18
N ILE A 276 6.94 -18.80 -11.22
CA ILE A 276 6.88 -19.11 -9.79
C ILE A 276 5.43 -18.93 -9.30
N ASN A 277 4.94 -19.88 -8.49
CA ASN A 277 3.64 -19.81 -7.82
C ASN A 277 3.82 -19.40 -6.35
N TYR A 278 3.10 -18.37 -5.91
CA TYR A 278 3.16 -17.83 -4.54
C TYR A 278 1.92 -18.16 -3.69
N ASP A 279 1.13 -19.19 -4.03
CA ASP A 279 -0.13 -19.53 -3.33
C ASP A 279 0.03 -19.81 -1.81
N THR A 280 1.19 -20.32 -1.37
CA THR A 280 1.50 -20.56 0.05
C THR A 280 2.86 -20.02 0.51
N THR A 281 3.63 -19.39 -0.38
CA THR A 281 4.95 -18.84 -0.07
C THR A 281 4.93 -17.32 -0.13
N SER A 282 5.51 -16.66 0.88
CA SER A 282 5.72 -15.21 0.83
C SER A 282 6.57 -14.86 -0.39
N PRO A 283 6.12 -13.96 -1.29
CA PRO A 283 6.93 -13.53 -2.42
C PRO A 283 8.30 -13.00 -1.98
N ALA A 284 9.29 -13.12 -2.85
CA ALA A 284 10.67 -12.73 -2.53
C ALA A 284 10.72 -11.30 -1.98
N LYS A 285 11.41 -11.10 -0.85
CA LYS A 285 11.54 -9.79 -0.21
C LYS A 285 12.20 -8.81 -1.18
N ASN A 286 11.41 -7.90 -1.74
CA ASN A 286 11.88 -6.87 -2.66
C ASN A 286 12.90 -5.96 -1.96
N ALA A 287 14.19 -6.22 -2.17
CA ALA A 287 15.30 -5.43 -1.65
C ALA A 287 15.45 -4.06 -2.35
N ALA A 288 14.71 -3.83 -3.44
CA ALA A 288 14.71 -2.58 -4.18
C ALA A 288 13.92 -1.49 -3.42
N THR A 289 14.54 -0.34 -3.20
CA THR A 289 14.06 0.78 -2.37
C THR A 289 12.78 1.49 -2.85
N ASN A 290 12.23 1.10 -4.00
CA ASN A 290 11.19 1.86 -4.72
C ASN A 290 9.80 1.18 -4.70
N ALA A 291 9.58 0.19 -3.83
CA ALA A 291 8.33 -0.57 -3.78
C ALA A 291 7.11 0.21 -3.23
N ILE A 292 7.34 1.28 -2.45
CA ILE A 292 6.30 2.23 -2.02
C ILE A 292 6.19 3.30 -3.11
N LYS A 293 5.07 3.38 -3.83
CA LYS A 293 4.84 4.44 -4.84
C LYS A 293 4.42 5.77 -4.21
N LYS A 294 3.60 5.72 -3.16
CA LYS A 294 3.09 6.89 -2.43
C LYS A 294 2.53 6.47 -1.07
N ILE A 295 2.46 7.43 -0.15
CA ILE A 295 1.70 7.33 1.09
C ILE A 295 0.69 8.48 1.06
N GLU A 296 -0.60 8.18 1.16
CA GLU A 296 -1.67 9.18 1.10
C GLU A 296 -2.48 9.18 2.40
N PRO A 297 -2.86 10.36 2.93
CA PRO A 297 -3.74 10.44 4.09
C PRO A 297 -5.13 9.88 3.73
N TRP A 298 -5.68 9.10 4.65
CA TRP A 298 -7.06 8.59 4.57
C TRP A 298 -7.85 9.17 5.73
N SER A 299 -9.03 9.72 5.46
CA SER A 299 -10.03 10.07 6.45
C SER A 299 -11.38 9.48 6.05
N ASN A 300 -12.07 8.87 7.00
CA ASN A 300 -13.46 8.47 6.91
C ASN A 300 -14.17 8.77 8.24
N ASP A 301 -15.48 8.49 8.32
CA ASP A 301 -16.29 8.82 9.50
C ASP A 301 -15.89 8.06 10.77
N THR A 302 -15.01 7.06 10.67
CA THR A 302 -14.52 6.24 11.79
C THR A 302 -13.04 6.49 12.15
N GLY A 303 -12.31 7.33 11.41
CA GLY A 303 -10.95 7.70 11.78
C GLY A 303 -10.10 8.38 10.70
N SER A 304 -8.85 8.64 11.07
CA SER A 304 -7.80 9.13 10.15
C SER A 304 -6.59 8.20 10.20
N GLY A 305 -6.08 7.84 9.03
CA GLY A 305 -4.92 6.97 8.83
C GLY A 305 -4.17 7.33 7.56
N ALA A 306 -3.44 6.39 6.99
CA ALA A 306 -2.77 6.56 5.70
C ALA A 306 -2.72 5.26 4.90
N PHE A 307 -2.97 5.34 3.59
CA PHE A 307 -2.76 4.23 2.68
C PHE A 307 -1.32 4.24 2.18
N MET A 308 -0.61 3.12 2.35
CA MET A 308 0.68 2.87 1.72
C MET A 308 0.45 2.10 0.42
N TYR A 309 0.78 2.72 -0.72
CA TYR A 309 0.58 2.11 -2.03
C TYR A 309 1.81 1.31 -2.44
N PHE A 310 1.71 -0.02 -2.32
CA PHE A 310 2.75 -0.96 -2.71
C PHE A 310 2.60 -1.36 -4.18
N ASN A 311 3.70 -1.35 -4.92
CA ASN A 311 3.80 -1.91 -6.25
C ASN A 311 4.85 -3.03 -6.23
N PRO A 312 4.48 -4.28 -5.87
CA PRO A 312 5.41 -5.39 -5.82
C PRO A 312 6.05 -5.62 -7.20
N ASN A 313 7.38 -5.49 -7.27
CA ASN A 313 8.13 -5.66 -8.51
C ASN A 313 8.69 -7.09 -8.64
N PHE A 314 7.82 -8.09 -8.61
CA PHE A 314 8.15 -9.49 -8.85
C PHE A 314 7.34 -10.04 -10.03
N SER A 315 7.84 -11.10 -10.67
CA SER A 315 7.14 -11.82 -11.75
C SER A 315 6.76 -13.20 -11.25
N GLY A 316 5.50 -13.59 -11.41
CA GLY A 316 4.96 -14.87 -10.93
C GLY A 316 3.44 -14.83 -10.74
N TYR A 317 2.87 -15.98 -10.38
CA TYR A 317 1.44 -16.14 -10.13
C TYR A 317 1.10 -15.82 -8.67
N VAL A 318 0.04 -15.05 -8.47
CA VAL A 318 -0.44 -14.55 -7.16
C VAL A 318 -1.90 -14.98 -7.00
N THR A 319 -2.22 -15.59 -5.87
CA THR A 319 -3.60 -16.02 -5.54
C THR A 319 -4.20 -15.10 -4.47
N PRO A 320 -5.51 -15.18 -4.21
CA PRO A 320 -6.12 -14.51 -3.05
C PRO A 320 -5.54 -14.92 -1.69
N ASN A 321 -4.77 -16.03 -1.62
CA ASN A 321 -4.12 -16.52 -0.41
C ASN A 321 -2.65 -16.02 -0.27
N THR A 322 -2.05 -15.48 -1.34
CA THR A 322 -0.64 -15.07 -1.34
C THR A 322 -0.37 -13.92 -0.36
N VAL A 323 0.41 -14.19 0.69
CA VAL A 323 0.75 -13.21 1.73
C VAL A 323 1.92 -12.32 1.30
N ILE A 324 1.62 -11.07 0.90
CA ILE A 324 2.64 -10.05 0.60
C ILE A 324 3.07 -9.34 1.90
N GLY A 325 4.16 -9.82 2.50
CA GLY A 325 4.73 -9.22 3.71
C GLY A 325 5.68 -8.05 3.42
N GLN A 326 5.51 -6.91 4.10
CA GLN A 326 6.48 -5.81 4.12
C GLN A 326 7.16 -5.70 5.49
N SER A 327 8.48 -5.48 5.51
CA SER A 327 9.20 -5.03 6.70
C SER A 327 9.49 -3.53 6.58
N VAL A 328 8.82 -2.69 7.38
CA VAL A 328 9.14 -1.25 7.44
C VAL A 328 10.27 -1.02 8.42
N TYR A 329 11.47 -0.74 7.91
CA TYR A 329 12.65 -0.46 8.71
C TYR A 329 12.76 1.04 9.04
N GLY A 330 13.33 1.38 10.21
CA GLY A 330 13.67 2.77 10.55
C GLY A 330 12.55 3.65 11.11
N ILE A 331 11.35 3.12 11.43
CA ILE A 331 10.34 3.89 12.16
C ILE A 331 10.86 4.18 13.58
N ASN A 332 11.19 5.44 13.85
CA ASN A 332 11.69 5.88 15.15
C ASN A 332 10.51 6.25 16.07
N PRO A 333 10.35 5.61 17.25
CA PRO A 333 9.27 5.94 18.20
C PRO A 333 9.22 7.42 18.62
N ASN A 334 10.38 8.10 18.61
CA ASN A 334 10.53 9.47 19.10
C ASN A 334 9.98 10.54 18.14
N ILE A 335 9.56 10.18 16.93
CA ILE A 335 8.82 11.08 16.01
C ILE A 335 7.32 10.74 15.91
N VAL A 336 6.85 9.75 16.69
CA VAL A 336 5.45 9.29 16.71
C VAL A 336 4.81 9.78 18.00
N LYS A 337 3.62 10.40 17.92
CA LYS A 337 2.94 11.03 19.07
C LYS A 337 2.77 10.04 20.23
N ALA A 338 2.98 10.51 21.46
CA ALA A 338 2.88 9.71 22.67
C ALA A 338 1.56 8.91 22.72
N GLY A 339 1.67 7.58 22.84
CA GLY A 339 0.53 6.66 22.88
C GLY A 339 -0.09 6.30 21.52
N GLN A 340 0.26 6.97 20.43
CA GLN A 340 -0.14 6.59 19.08
C GLN A 340 0.56 5.28 18.68
N LEU A 341 -0.20 4.35 18.07
CA LEU A 341 0.31 3.07 17.58
C LEU A 341 0.65 3.16 16.09
N ILE A 342 1.73 2.48 15.68
CA ILE A 342 2.03 2.19 14.28
C ILE A 342 2.30 0.69 14.15
N GLY A 343 1.48 0.02 13.31
CA GLY A 343 1.44 -1.44 13.21
C GLY A 343 0.61 -2.11 14.32
N GLY A 344 0.29 -3.38 14.13
CA GLY A 344 -0.55 -4.19 15.02
C GLY A 344 -2.05 -4.08 14.70
N ASN A 345 -2.75 -5.22 14.67
CA ASN A 345 -4.19 -5.29 14.37
C ASN A 345 -5.03 -5.00 15.63
N GLY A 346 -4.95 -3.77 16.14
CA GLY A 346 -5.68 -3.29 17.33
C GLY A 346 -5.25 -3.89 18.68
N SER A 347 -4.71 -5.11 18.72
CA SER A 347 -4.23 -5.76 19.94
C SER A 347 -2.89 -5.17 20.41
N PRO A 348 -2.74 -4.83 21.70
CA PRO A 348 -1.52 -4.22 22.24
C PRO A 348 -0.32 -5.19 22.38
N SER A 349 -0.46 -6.47 22.04
CA SER A 349 0.47 -7.55 22.34
C SER A 349 1.47 -7.92 21.23
N GLU A 350 1.21 -7.56 19.97
CA GLU A 350 2.00 -8.03 18.82
C GLU A 350 2.43 -6.91 17.88
N GLY A 351 3.75 -6.75 17.70
CA GLY A 351 4.38 -5.95 16.63
C GLY A 351 4.22 -4.43 16.65
N ALA A 352 3.25 -3.88 17.40
CA ALA A 352 2.93 -2.46 17.39
C ALA A 352 4.03 -1.57 17.99
N LEU A 353 4.54 -0.61 17.21
CA LEU A 353 5.39 0.46 17.71
C LEU A 353 4.55 1.51 18.44
N ARG A 354 4.95 1.86 19.66
CA ARG A 354 4.30 2.89 20.49
C ARG A 354 5.07 4.19 20.40
N GLY A 355 4.41 5.26 20.00
CA GLY A 355 5.00 6.60 19.98
C GLY A 355 5.27 7.15 21.38
N THR A 356 6.29 8.01 21.47
CA THR A 356 6.81 8.61 22.72
C THR A 356 6.83 10.15 22.69
N PHE A 357 6.46 10.78 21.58
CA PHE A 357 6.62 12.22 21.33
C PHE A 357 5.51 13.09 21.97
N THR A 358 5.86 13.94 22.94
CA THR A 358 4.94 14.86 23.66
C THR A 358 5.11 16.33 23.22
N ALA A 359 4.68 16.65 22.00
CA ALA A 359 4.89 17.95 21.32
C ALA A 359 4.18 19.17 21.96
N ASP A 360 3.32 18.93 22.94
CA ASP A 360 2.44 19.88 23.62
C ASP A 360 2.97 20.31 25.01
N ALA A 361 3.85 19.52 25.61
CA ALA A 361 4.43 19.81 26.91
C ALA A 361 5.59 20.82 26.79
N ASN A 362 5.49 21.95 27.51
CA ASN A 362 6.46 23.06 27.49
C ASN A 362 7.09 23.39 28.85
N ALA A 363 6.78 22.65 29.92
CA ALA A 363 7.25 22.91 31.27
C ALA A 363 8.78 22.74 31.41
N ASN A 364 9.46 23.72 32.00
CA ASN A 364 10.90 23.64 32.24
C ASN A 364 11.23 22.99 33.60
N ALA A 365 12.49 22.59 33.79
CA ALA A 365 12.92 21.90 35.01
C ALA A 365 12.66 22.69 36.30
N VAL A 366 12.77 24.03 36.26
CA VAL A 366 12.60 24.91 37.44
C VAL A 366 11.14 25.01 37.89
N GLN A 367 10.20 24.57 37.04
CA GLN A 367 8.76 24.49 37.33
C GLN A 367 8.33 23.12 37.88
N ILE A 368 9.24 22.13 37.91
CA ILE A 368 8.98 20.76 38.36
C ILE A 368 9.74 20.51 39.67
N LEU A 369 9.07 19.90 40.66
CA LEU A 369 9.67 19.61 41.97
C LEU A 369 10.94 18.74 41.84
N ALA A 370 11.99 19.12 42.56
CA ALA A 370 13.23 18.34 42.63
C ALA A 370 12.96 16.86 42.98
N GLY A 371 13.52 15.95 42.18
CA GLY A 371 13.31 14.50 42.33
C GLY A 371 12.02 13.94 41.69
N ARG A 372 11.20 14.76 41.01
CA ARG A 372 10.10 14.32 40.14
C ARG A 372 10.48 14.46 38.66
N THR A 373 9.86 13.68 37.78
CA THR A 373 10.20 13.64 36.34
C THR A 373 8.96 13.69 35.45
N ALA A 374 9.02 14.41 34.33
CA ALA A 374 7.98 14.50 33.31
C ALA A 374 8.55 14.32 31.89
N TYR A 375 7.71 14.07 30.88
CA TYR A 375 8.12 13.97 29.48
C TYR A 375 7.67 15.21 28.69
N VAL A 376 8.65 16.01 28.26
CA VAL A 376 8.47 17.35 27.68
C VAL A 376 9.13 17.36 26.30
N ASN A 377 8.38 17.62 25.23
CA ASN A 377 8.84 17.45 23.84
C ASN A 377 9.50 16.08 23.60
N GLY A 378 8.88 15.02 24.12
CA GLY A 378 9.38 13.63 24.07
C GLY A 378 10.57 13.32 25.00
N ASN A 379 11.18 14.31 25.64
CA ASN A 379 12.37 14.14 26.49
C ASN A 379 12.00 14.04 27.97
N LYS A 380 12.63 13.10 28.70
CA LYS A 380 12.44 12.97 30.15
C LYS A 380 13.20 14.07 30.90
N ILE A 381 12.50 15.07 31.41
CA ILE A 381 13.04 16.15 32.24
C ILE A 381 12.88 15.79 33.73
N THR A 382 13.95 15.96 34.50
CA THR A 382 13.93 15.90 35.98
C THR A 382 13.80 17.32 36.53
N GLY A 383 12.95 17.51 37.54
CA GLY A 383 12.72 18.80 38.16
C GLY A 383 13.91 19.33 38.97
N THR A 384 13.98 20.66 39.06
CA THR A 384 14.98 21.42 39.82
C THR A 384 14.36 22.48 40.74
N MET A 385 13.02 22.60 40.80
CA MET A 385 12.36 23.52 41.74
C MET A 385 12.77 23.18 43.17
N PRO A 386 13.38 24.11 43.93
CA PRO A 386 13.84 23.85 45.28
C PRO A 386 12.68 23.51 46.22
N ASN A 387 12.76 22.34 46.85
CA ASN A 387 11.92 22.02 47.99
C ASN A 387 12.46 22.75 49.23
N ARG A 388 11.74 23.77 49.68
CA ARG A 388 12.05 24.65 50.80
C ARG A 388 11.14 24.39 52.01
N THR A 389 10.64 23.16 52.17
CA THR A 389 9.88 22.71 53.36
C THR A 389 10.67 22.87 54.66
N GLN A 390 11.99 23.07 54.60
CA GLN A 390 12.86 23.26 55.77
C GLN A 390 13.72 24.54 55.62
N GLY A 391 13.36 25.59 56.37
CA GLY A 391 14.24 26.69 56.79
C GLY A 391 14.29 27.98 55.95
N GLY A 392 14.40 29.12 56.65
CA GLY A 392 15.16 30.32 56.26
C GLY A 392 14.67 31.12 55.05
N GLN A 393 14.02 32.28 55.29
CA GLN A 393 13.27 32.98 54.25
C GLN A 393 13.23 34.53 54.41
N THR A 394 13.14 35.26 53.28
CA THR A 394 13.46 36.71 53.14
C THR A 394 12.37 37.68 53.69
N VAL A 395 12.56 39.02 53.60
CA VAL A 395 12.09 39.97 54.64
C VAL A 395 11.65 41.40 54.13
N LYS A 396 10.40 41.89 54.36
CA LYS A 396 9.89 43.28 54.03
C LYS A 396 8.99 43.95 55.12
N SER A 397 9.28 45.17 55.62
CA SER A 397 8.79 45.69 56.94
C SER A 397 7.58 46.65 57.07
N LEU A 398 7.02 46.78 58.30
CA LEU A 398 5.99 47.77 58.76
C LEU A 398 5.84 47.85 60.31
N ILE A 399 5.20 48.87 60.91
CA ILE A 399 4.98 49.03 62.38
C ILE A 399 3.59 48.53 62.83
N TYR A 400 3.49 47.87 63.99
CA TYR A 400 2.24 47.42 64.61
C TYR A 400 2.35 47.23 66.14
N ASN A 401 1.30 47.57 66.91
CA ASN A 401 1.16 47.31 68.35
C ASN A 401 2.42 47.55 69.22
N ASN A 402 3.03 48.75 69.11
CA ASN A 402 4.31 49.10 69.75
C ASN A 402 5.51 48.19 69.36
N SER A 403 5.58 47.71 68.11
CA SER A 403 6.63 46.85 67.56
C SER A 403 6.74 46.90 66.00
N LEU A 404 7.63 46.10 65.38
CA LEU A 404 8.05 46.19 63.95
C LEU A 404 8.12 44.80 63.22
N VAL A 405 7.40 44.65 62.08
CA VAL A 405 6.88 43.42 61.41
C VAL A 405 7.46 43.20 59.97
N PHE A 406 7.41 41.99 59.30
CA PHE A 406 8.14 41.69 58.02
C PHE A 406 7.73 40.47 57.05
N ARG A 407 7.55 40.59 55.70
CA ARG A 407 7.08 39.53 54.66
C ARG A 407 8.16 38.71 53.82
N ILE A 408 7.86 37.80 52.83
CA ILE A 408 8.69 36.63 52.26
C ILE A 408 8.98 36.49 50.69
N ASN A 409 9.61 35.37 50.20
CA ASN A 409 10.23 34.98 48.87
C ASN A 409 9.66 33.66 48.19
N GLU A 410 10.23 33.15 47.05
CA GLU A 410 9.73 32.02 46.22
C GLU A 410 10.42 30.60 46.32
N GLY A 411 9.63 29.54 46.06
CA GLY A 411 10.02 28.11 45.98
C GLY A 411 8.82 27.16 46.20
N TYR A 412 9.03 25.84 46.31
CA TYR A 412 8.01 24.90 46.84
C TYR A 412 8.13 24.80 48.36
N TYR A 413 7.06 25.06 49.10
CA TYR A 413 7.05 25.05 50.55
C TYR A 413 5.98 24.08 51.07
N GLY A 414 6.41 22.94 51.62
CA GLY A 414 5.53 22.01 52.34
C GLY A 414 5.20 22.52 53.74
N GLY A 415 4.02 22.14 54.24
CA GLY A 415 3.60 22.45 55.60
C GLY A 415 4.03 21.38 56.61
N ALA A 416 4.98 21.71 57.48
CA ALA A 416 5.27 20.96 58.70
C ALA A 416 5.72 21.94 59.82
N SER A 417 4.73 22.47 60.55
CA SER A 417 4.82 23.08 61.89
C SER A 417 6.10 23.80 62.34
N TYR A 418 6.04 25.14 62.41
CA TYR A 418 6.85 26.03 63.30
C TYR A 418 8.39 25.99 63.10
N SER A 419 9.12 27.11 63.20
CA SER A 419 9.09 27.99 64.37
C SER A 419 9.71 29.38 64.13
N ASP A 420 10.45 29.61 63.04
CA ASP A 420 10.83 30.95 62.61
C ASP A 420 9.70 31.57 61.77
N GLY A 421 9.42 32.86 62.00
CA GLY A 421 8.25 33.59 61.49
C GLY A 421 8.28 33.91 59.99
N LYS A 422 8.67 32.92 59.18
CA LYS A 422 8.94 32.95 57.74
C LYS A 422 8.47 31.70 56.98
N GLY A 423 7.59 30.90 57.61
CA GLY A 423 6.26 30.65 57.03
C GLY A 423 5.20 31.68 57.44
N GLN A 424 5.61 32.76 58.13
CA GLN A 424 4.78 33.89 58.58
C GLN A 424 5.40 35.21 58.13
N ALA A 425 4.98 36.34 58.70
CA ALA A 425 5.39 37.66 58.23
C ALA A 425 5.64 38.73 59.32
N SER A 426 6.31 38.38 60.42
CA SER A 426 6.56 39.30 61.54
C SER A 426 7.82 38.96 62.35
N ILE A 427 8.67 39.97 62.55
CA ILE A 427 9.41 40.15 63.82
C ILE A 427 8.52 41.08 64.69
N ASN A 428 8.86 41.34 65.94
CA ASN A 428 8.24 42.39 66.75
C ASN A 428 9.21 42.86 67.85
N GLU A 429 10.09 43.80 67.51
CA GLU A 429 11.03 44.35 68.50
C GLU A 429 10.33 45.30 69.48
N PRO A 430 10.54 45.14 70.80
CA PRO A 430 9.90 45.99 71.80
C PRO A 430 10.54 47.38 71.78
N LEU A 431 9.71 48.42 71.79
CA LEU A 431 10.16 49.80 71.52
C LEU A 431 11.27 50.31 72.46
N ASN A 432 11.37 49.81 73.69
CA ASN A 432 12.43 50.22 74.63
C ASN A 432 13.84 49.83 74.14
N PHE A 433 13.98 48.66 73.50
CA PHE A 433 15.23 48.26 72.84
C PHE A 433 15.53 49.18 71.63
N VAL A 434 14.51 49.51 70.85
CA VAL A 434 14.62 50.46 69.72
C VAL A 434 15.00 51.87 70.21
N ALA A 435 14.49 52.30 71.37
CA ALA A 435 14.81 53.59 71.98
C ALA A 435 16.28 53.69 72.41
N ASP A 436 16.80 52.62 73.04
CA ASP A 436 18.18 52.55 73.52
C ASP A 436 19.17 52.54 72.34
N VAL A 437 18.87 51.78 71.28
CA VAL A 437 19.61 51.79 70.01
C VAL A 437 19.60 53.16 69.32
N LEU A 438 18.52 53.94 69.47
CA LEU A 438 18.41 55.33 68.98
C LEU A 438 18.95 56.37 69.99
N GLY A 439 19.53 55.96 71.12
CA GLY A 439 20.15 56.84 72.12
C GLY A 439 19.16 57.69 72.92
N LEU A 440 17.88 57.32 72.98
CA LEU A 440 16.80 58.03 73.66
C LEU A 440 16.78 57.68 75.16
N THR A 441 17.55 58.43 75.95
CA THR A 441 17.62 58.26 77.40
C THR A 441 16.60 59.13 78.14
N ALA A 442 16.11 58.67 79.30
CA ALA A 442 15.07 59.34 80.08
C ALA A 442 15.39 60.81 80.42
N ASN A 443 16.65 61.14 80.71
CA ASN A 443 17.12 62.51 80.98
C ASN A 443 17.19 63.43 79.74
N LYS A 444 16.90 62.93 78.53
CA LYS A 444 16.72 63.72 77.30
C LYS A 444 15.24 63.92 76.92
N ILE A 445 14.33 63.24 77.62
CA ILE A 445 12.88 63.32 77.41
C ILE A 445 12.26 64.06 78.60
N VAL A 446 11.41 65.05 78.34
CA VAL A 446 10.77 65.87 79.39
C VAL A 446 9.90 65.01 80.30
N ALA A 447 10.03 65.20 81.62
CA ALA A 447 9.24 64.48 82.63
C ALA A 447 7.73 64.50 82.32
N GLY A 448 7.15 63.32 82.14
CA GLY A 448 5.75 63.12 81.75
C GLY A 448 5.52 62.63 80.31
N ASN A 449 6.50 62.78 79.40
CA ASN A 449 6.41 62.25 78.04
C ASN A 449 6.97 60.82 77.94
N ASN A 450 6.47 60.04 76.98
CA ASN A 450 7.01 58.74 76.60
C ASN A 450 7.37 58.74 75.11
N VAL A 451 8.59 58.29 74.77
CA VAL A 451 8.99 58.03 73.38
C VAL A 451 9.59 56.64 73.32
N CYS A 452 9.08 55.80 72.42
CA CYS A 452 9.53 54.42 72.25
C CYS A 452 9.59 53.63 73.58
N GLY A 453 8.61 53.82 74.47
CA GLY A 453 8.56 53.15 75.78
C GLY A 453 9.39 53.82 76.88
N VAL A 454 10.33 54.72 76.55
CA VAL A 454 11.14 55.44 77.56
C VAL A 454 10.38 56.64 78.10
N ASN A 455 10.08 56.60 79.39
CA ASN A 455 9.52 57.74 80.13
C ASN A 455 10.57 58.81 80.40
N GLY A 456 10.21 60.07 80.21
CA GLY A 456 11.06 61.21 80.53
C GLY A 456 11.31 61.41 82.02
N THR A 457 12.53 61.83 82.35
CA THR A 457 12.96 62.26 83.68
C THR A 457 13.75 63.57 83.65
N ALA A 458 13.92 64.20 82.48
CA ALA A 458 14.46 65.56 82.40
C ALA A 458 13.54 66.50 83.20
N PRO A 459 14.03 67.17 84.26
CA PRO A 459 13.16 67.89 85.17
C PRO A 459 12.53 69.09 84.48
N THR A 460 11.23 69.29 84.71
CA THR A 460 10.57 70.58 84.44
C THR A 460 11.28 71.64 85.29
N LEU A 461 11.92 72.61 84.63
CA LEU A 461 12.80 73.62 85.26
C LEU A 461 12.02 74.50 86.25
N ASN A 462 11.99 74.09 87.52
CA ASN A 462 11.28 74.75 88.62
C ASN A 462 12.21 74.95 89.82
N GLY A 463 12.78 76.16 89.94
CA GLY A 463 13.82 76.49 90.92
C GLY A 463 13.32 76.93 92.31
N VAL A 464 12.36 76.22 92.91
CA VAL A 464 11.90 76.49 94.30
C VAL A 464 11.65 75.19 95.05
N SER A 465 12.32 75.01 96.19
CA SER A 465 12.01 73.97 97.19
C SER A 465 11.34 74.62 98.41
N ALA A 466 10.12 74.20 98.73
CA ALA A 466 9.33 74.81 99.80
C ALA A 466 9.78 74.37 101.21
N MET A 467 9.45 75.19 102.22
CA MET A 467 9.64 74.82 103.64
C MET A 467 8.79 73.61 104.02
N ASN A 468 9.38 72.60 104.66
CA ASN A 468 8.63 71.52 105.30
C ASN A 468 7.89 72.03 106.55
N SER A 469 6.61 71.70 106.66
CA SER A 469 5.74 72.02 107.79
C SER A 469 6.08 71.17 109.02
N GLY A 470 6.89 71.71 109.93
CA GLY A 470 7.08 71.16 111.27
C GLY A 470 6.16 71.83 112.29
N THR A 471 5.73 71.08 113.31
CA THR A 471 4.98 71.64 114.45
C THR A 471 5.95 72.36 115.39
N TYR A 472 6.02 73.68 115.31
CA TYR A 472 6.97 74.49 116.11
C TYR A 472 6.41 74.86 117.49
N THR A 473 7.28 74.84 118.49
CA THR A 473 6.93 75.16 119.88
C THR A 473 6.82 76.68 120.11
N GLN A 474 6.09 77.09 121.15
CA GLN A 474 5.87 78.50 121.46
C GLN A 474 7.15 79.17 121.99
N ASN A 475 7.46 80.37 121.47
CA ASN A 475 8.68 81.16 121.73
C ASN A 475 10.00 80.55 121.20
N GLU A 476 9.94 79.56 120.31
CA GLU A 476 11.13 78.92 119.73
C GLU A 476 11.80 79.81 118.66
N ARG A 477 13.13 79.99 118.74
CA ARG A 477 13.92 80.77 117.77
C ARG A 477 14.43 79.88 116.64
N VAL A 478 13.75 79.91 115.49
CA VAL A 478 14.21 79.17 114.30
C VAL A 478 15.13 80.05 113.46
N THR A 479 16.35 79.56 113.18
CA THR A 479 17.27 80.16 112.19
C THR A 479 17.44 79.19 111.02
N ARG A 480 17.37 79.69 109.79
CA ARG A 480 17.66 78.92 108.56
C ARG A 480 18.68 79.66 107.70
N TYR A 481 19.49 78.89 106.99
CA TYR A 481 20.48 79.36 106.02
C TYR A 481 20.06 78.86 104.64
N PHE A 482 20.03 79.77 103.66
CA PHE A 482 19.71 79.46 102.27
C PHE A 482 20.89 79.87 101.40
N ASN A 483 21.47 78.91 100.67
CA ASN A 483 22.46 79.19 99.62
C ASN A 483 21.70 79.25 98.29
N ILE A 484 21.65 80.44 97.68
CA ILE A 484 20.94 80.68 96.44
C ILE A 484 21.97 81.00 95.35
N LYS A 485 21.92 80.24 94.26
CA LYS A 485 22.72 80.52 93.06
C LYS A 485 21.89 81.36 92.09
N LEU A 486 22.24 82.64 91.96
CA LEU A 486 21.62 83.53 90.97
C LEU A 486 22.27 83.34 89.59
N PRO A 487 21.50 83.39 88.49
CA PRO A 487 22.04 83.29 87.14
C PRO A 487 22.91 84.51 86.81
N SER A 488 23.99 84.29 86.05
CA SER A 488 25.04 85.29 85.79
C SER A 488 24.60 86.51 84.97
N SER A 489 23.41 86.49 84.38
CA SER A 489 22.81 87.58 83.60
C SER A 489 21.96 88.57 84.42
N ALA A 490 21.81 88.37 85.74
CA ALA A 490 20.82 89.01 86.62
C ALA A 490 21.03 90.50 86.98
N CYS A 491 21.62 91.33 86.11
CA CYS A 491 21.88 92.74 86.40
C CYS A 491 20.63 93.63 86.20
N GLY A 492 20.13 94.27 87.27
CA GLY A 492 19.26 95.45 87.21
C GLY A 492 17.82 95.30 87.72
N THR A 493 17.07 94.29 87.28
CA THR A 493 15.60 94.23 87.48
C THR A 493 15.11 93.70 88.82
N GLY A 494 15.90 92.84 89.48
CA GLY A 494 15.55 92.24 90.78
C GLY A 494 14.57 91.07 90.70
N TRP A 495 14.70 90.13 91.64
CA TRP A 495 14.09 88.81 91.59
C TRP A 495 13.30 88.51 92.86
N ASN A 496 12.06 88.04 92.73
CA ASN A 496 11.30 87.49 93.84
C ASN A 496 11.73 86.05 94.13
N VAL A 497 12.54 85.86 95.16
CA VAL A 497 12.87 84.55 95.71
C VAL A 497 11.73 84.15 96.65
N CYS A 498 10.93 83.15 96.25
CA CYS A 498 9.93 82.55 97.13
C CYS A 498 10.52 81.33 97.83
N PHE A 499 10.31 81.21 99.15
CA PHE A 499 10.90 80.14 99.98
C PHE A 499 9.88 79.05 100.36
N GLY A 500 8.62 79.22 99.98
CA GLY A 500 7.55 78.23 100.16
C GLY A 500 6.25 78.81 100.68
N SER A 501 5.24 77.95 100.72
CA SER A 501 3.92 78.25 101.29
C SER A 501 3.92 78.07 102.80
N TYR A 502 3.11 78.86 103.52
CA TYR A 502 2.73 78.60 104.90
C TYR A 502 1.26 78.17 104.99
N THR A 503 0.96 77.34 105.99
CA THR A 503 -0.37 76.85 106.35
C THR A 503 -0.56 76.95 107.85
N GLY A 504 -1.75 77.39 108.27
CA GLY A 504 -2.07 77.65 109.68
C GLY A 504 -3.37 78.46 109.75
N TRP A 505 -3.29 79.70 110.24
CA TRP A 505 -4.41 80.65 110.25
C TRP A 505 -4.78 81.21 108.86
N GLY A 506 -4.18 80.69 107.79
CA GLY A 506 -4.42 81.03 106.40
C GLY A 506 -3.40 80.33 105.49
N THR A 507 -3.58 80.49 104.18
CA THR A 507 -2.63 80.04 103.13
C THR A 507 -1.99 81.22 102.44
N GLY A 508 -0.67 81.22 102.31
CA GLY A 508 0.08 82.24 101.59
C GLY A 508 1.51 81.80 101.28
N THR A 509 2.23 82.55 100.45
CA THR A 509 3.61 82.23 100.03
C THR A 509 4.57 83.29 100.55
N PHE A 510 5.64 82.89 101.24
CA PHE A 510 6.69 83.82 101.66
C PHE A 510 7.71 84.05 100.54
N CYS A 511 7.90 85.31 100.16
CA CYS A 511 8.86 85.72 99.14
C CYS A 511 9.64 86.98 99.56
N MET A 512 10.88 87.11 99.09
CA MET A 512 11.74 88.29 99.24
C MET A 512 12.22 88.76 97.87
N TRP A 513 12.26 90.08 97.65
CA TRP A 513 12.84 90.67 96.44
C TRP A 513 14.33 90.95 96.62
N VAL A 514 15.16 90.50 95.68
CA VAL A 514 16.63 90.58 95.73
C VAL A 514 17.17 91.14 94.41
N ARG A 515 18.00 92.21 94.46
CA ARG A 515 18.61 92.83 93.28
C ARG A 515 20.09 93.15 93.48
N ASP A 516 20.83 93.20 92.37
CA ASP A 516 22.25 93.61 92.35
C ASP A 516 22.41 95.06 91.88
N THR A 517 23.27 95.84 92.56
CA THR A 517 23.49 97.26 92.32
C THR A 517 24.99 97.57 92.21
N LYS A 518 25.48 97.74 90.98
CA LYS A 518 26.91 97.87 90.65
C LYS A 518 27.45 99.31 90.70
N SER A 519 27.40 99.93 91.87
CA SER A 519 28.22 101.10 92.23
C SER A 519 28.34 101.17 93.76
N GLY A 520 29.28 101.97 94.28
CA GLY A 520 29.61 101.97 95.72
C GLY A 520 28.42 102.31 96.63
N SER A 521 28.48 101.78 97.87
CA SER A 521 27.50 101.95 98.97
C SER A 521 26.31 100.99 99.03
N GLY A 522 26.60 99.70 99.24
CA GLY A 522 25.75 98.77 100.00
C GLY A 522 24.56 98.10 99.28
N TYR A 523 24.17 96.92 99.78
CA TYR A 523 22.85 96.34 99.50
C TYR A 523 21.82 97.01 100.41
N SER A 524 21.28 98.16 99.97
CA SER A 524 20.25 98.89 100.71
C SER A 524 18.93 98.12 100.74
N PHE A 525 18.70 97.37 101.83
CA PHE A 525 17.35 96.99 102.23
C PHE A 525 16.55 98.28 102.51
N PHE A 526 15.64 98.64 101.61
CA PHE A 526 14.67 99.69 101.89
C PHE A 526 13.68 99.19 102.94
N GLN A 527 13.94 99.52 104.21
CA GLN A 527 13.00 99.33 105.30
C GLN A 527 11.88 100.39 105.23
N THR A 528 11.08 100.34 104.17
CA THR A 528 9.82 101.07 104.01
C THR A 528 9.09 100.54 102.76
N ALA A 529 7.76 100.59 102.78
CA ALA A 529 6.90 100.34 101.61
C ALA A 529 6.91 98.92 100.98
N LEU A 530 6.65 97.91 101.82
CA LEU A 530 5.57 96.96 101.57
C LEU A 530 4.63 97.00 102.80
N SER A 531 3.99 98.13 103.15
CA SER A 531 2.89 98.81 102.42
C SER A 531 1.82 97.88 101.86
N SER A 532 1.29 97.02 102.72
CA SER A 532 -0.16 96.85 102.92
C SER A 532 -1.11 97.30 101.79
N SER A 533 -1.55 96.36 100.95
CA SER A 533 -2.98 95.95 100.80
C SER A 533 -3.17 95.02 99.59
N PRO A 534 -4.15 94.09 99.60
CA PRO A 534 -4.95 93.62 100.74
C PRO A 534 -4.22 92.49 101.50
N ASN A 535 -4.00 92.61 102.81
CA ASN A 535 -4.95 92.36 103.91
C ASN A 535 -5.17 90.85 104.15
N VAL A 536 -4.84 90.26 105.29
CA VAL A 536 -4.37 90.83 106.58
C VAL A 536 -2.94 91.41 106.45
N ALA A 537 -2.63 92.69 106.68
CA ALA A 537 -3.12 93.71 107.64
C ALA A 537 -2.66 93.47 109.09
N ASN A 538 -2.94 94.40 110.00
CA ASN A 538 -2.82 94.16 111.44
C ASN A 538 -4.10 93.50 111.96
N SER A 539 -4.18 92.16 111.96
CA SER A 539 -5.23 91.42 112.68
C SER A 539 -4.93 89.91 112.83
N GLY A 540 -3.79 89.55 113.43
CA GLY A 540 -3.48 88.16 113.80
C GLY A 540 -1.99 87.95 114.15
N PRO A 541 -1.65 87.25 115.25
CA PRO A 541 -0.25 87.05 115.68
C PRO A 541 0.43 85.90 114.93
N GLY A 542 1.76 85.87 114.96
CA GLY A 542 2.52 84.66 114.61
C GLY A 542 4.00 84.90 114.34
N TRP A 543 4.31 85.59 113.23
CA TRP A 543 5.63 85.57 112.60
C TRP A 543 6.08 86.95 112.13
N SER A 544 7.31 87.34 112.48
CA SER A 544 7.98 88.51 111.93
C SER A 544 9.49 88.27 111.77
N PRO A 545 10.07 88.45 110.57
CA PRO A 545 11.52 88.34 110.36
C PRO A 545 12.22 89.60 110.89
N GLN A 546 13.23 89.44 111.75
CA GLN A 546 13.93 90.58 112.35
C GLN A 546 15.18 91.06 111.58
N SER A 547 15.86 90.17 110.86
CA SER A 547 17.06 90.53 110.08
C SER A 547 17.43 89.49 109.04
N ALA A 548 18.10 89.94 107.99
CA ALA A 548 18.78 89.11 107.01
C ALA A 548 20.20 89.65 106.80
N ASN A 549 21.21 88.85 107.15
CA ASN A 549 22.62 89.17 106.88
C ASN A 549 23.11 88.34 105.69
N VAL A 550 23.94 88.98 104.86
CA VAL A 550 24.70 88.37 103.78
C VAL A 550 26.19 88.48 104.14
N ASP A 551 26.90 87.35 104.12
CA ASP A 551 28.34 87.31 104.36
C ASP A 551 29.08 87.06 103.03
N ARG A 552 30.19 87.75 102.80
CA ARG A 552 31.05 87.58 101.62
C ARG A 552 32.47 87.22 102.06
N GLY A 553 32.71 85.92 102.22
CA GLY A 553 34.06 85.36 102.24
C GLY A 553 34.84 85.84 101.01
N SER A 554 36.04 86.38 101.22
CA SER A 554 36.70 87.40 100.38
C SER A 554 37.18 86.98 98.98
N LYS A 555 36.74 85.83 98.45
CA LYS A 555 37.07 85.33 97.10
C LYS A 555 35.89 84.69 96.32
N ALA A 556 34.65 84.84 96.78
CA ALA A 556 33.47 84.29 96.08
C ALA A 556 33.09 85.09 94.81
N THR A 557 32.69 84.39 93.75
CA THR A 557 32.18 84.99 92.49
C THR A 557 30.72 85.45 92.62
N PRO A 558 30.21 86.32 91.72
CA PRO A 558 28.91 86.99 91.90
C PRO A 558 27.66 86.09 91.92
N THR A 559 27.78 84.78 91.66
CA THR A 559 26.64 83.88 91.48
C THR A 559 26.07 83.33 92.79
N ASP A 560 26.86 83.22 93.84
CA ASP A 560 26.50 82.44 95.03
C ASP A 560 26.29 83.34 96.25
N ILE A 561 25.05 83.41 96.75
CA ILE A 561 24.66 84.25 97.90
C ILE A 561 24.12 83.35 99.02
N SER A 562 24.72 83.46 100.20
CA SER A 562 24.18 82.90 101.44
C SER A 562 23.31 83.93 102.15
N ILE A 563 22.04 83.61 102.37
CA ILE A 563 21.09 84.42 103.14
C ILE A 563 20.74 83.68 104.44
N THR A 564 20.97 84.34 105.57
CA THR A 564 20.49 83.86 106.89
C THR A 564 19.18 84.54 107.24
N ILE A 565 18.15 83.80 107.64
CA ILE A 565 16.88 84.37 108.12
C ILE A 565 16.57 83.83 109.52
N ARG A 566 16.17 84.72 110.43
CA ARG A 566 15.79 84.42 111.82
C ARG A 566 14.32 84.73 112.07
N TRP A 567 13.65 83.83 112.78
CA TRP A 567 12.22 83.89 113.07
C TRP A 567 11.96 83.62 114.56
N TYR A 568 10.80 84.07 115.02
CA TYR A 568 10.26 83.83 116.37
C TYR A 568 8.78 83.45 116.23
N THR A 569 8.30 82.49 117.02
CA THR A 569 6.87 82.38 117.34
C THR A 569 6.55 83.27 118.54
N VAL A 570 5.45 84.03 118.48
CA VAL A 570 5.10 85.02 119.54
C VAL A 570 3.64 84.82 119.99
N LYS A 571 3.40 85.06 121.29
CA LYS A 571 2.18 84.71 122.03
C LYS A 571 1.00 85.68 121.80
N LEU A 572 -0.23 85.15 121.91
CA LEU A 572 -1.35 85.81 122.60
C LEU A 572 -1.72 84.96 123.83
#